data_AF-A0A948LT49-F1
#
_entry.id   AF-A0A948LT49-F1
#
_cell.length_a   1.000
_cell.length_b   1.000
_cell.length_c   1.000
_cell.angle_alpha   90.00
_cell.angle_beta   90.00
_cell.angle_gamma   90.00
#
_symmetry.space_group_name_H-M   'P 1'
#
loop_
_entity.id
_entity.type
_entity.pdbx_description
1 polymer ?
#
loop_
_entity_poly.entity_id
_entity_poly.type
_entity_poly.pdbx_seq_one_letter_code
_entity_poly.pdbx_strand_id
1 'polypeptide(L)'
;MWHGQNSENAELLKVVSLDFAEDDKLIKEIKADYDFIRAKLMKSGFKSLTGKDGKWIQARTKGTGGINPRTGKRRPITRAFYARTNLVKKIFEIAN
;
A
#
# COMPACT_ATOMS: atom_id res chain seq x y z
N MET A 1 9.21 17.94 12.15
CA MET A 1 10.33 18.04 11.16
C MET A 1 10.85 16.62 10.89
N TRP A 2 11.88 16.38 10.05
CA TRP A 2 12.56 15.07 10.05
C TRP A 2 13.62 15.04 11.15
N HIS A 3 13.53 14.10 12.08
CA HIS A 3 14.41 14.00 13.25
C HIS A 3 15.38 12.80 13.20
N GLY A 4 15.41 12.05 12.09
CA GLY A 4 16.28 10.87 11.93
C GLY A 4 15.53 9.53 11.96
N GLN A 5 16.19 8.47 11.49
CA GLN A 5 15.58 7.15 11.25
C GLN A 5 15.09 6.43 12.51
N ASN A 6 15.71 6.69 13.66
CA ASN A 6 15.39 6.08 14.95
C ASN A 6 15.05 7.16 15.99
N SER A 7 14.44 8.27 15.55
CA SER A 7 14.08 9.34 16.48
C SER A 7 13.07 8.86 17.52
N GLU A 8 13.25 9.28 18.76
CA GLU A 8 12.30 9.02 19.85
C GLU A 8 11.10 9.97 19.82
N ASN A 9 11.19 11.06 19.05
CA ASN A 9 10.12 12.05 18.90
C ASN A 9 9.67 12.24 17.45
N ALA A 10 8.42 12.67 17.31
CA ALA A 10 7.81 13.08 16.06
C ALA A 10 6.88 14.27 16.32
N GLU A 11 6.75 15.15 15.33
CA GLU A 11 5.89 16.32 15.40
C GLU A 11 4.72 16.15 14.42
N LEU A 12 3.49 16.40 14.89
CA LEU A 12 2.32 16.49 14.03
C LEU A 12 2.38 17.83 13.27
N LEU A 13 2.60 17.77 11.96
CA LEU A 13 2.71 18.96 11.12
C LEU A 13 1.34 19.48 10.65
N LYS A 14 0.47 18.58 10.19
CA LYS A 14 -0.83 18.93 9.59
C LYS A 14 -1.78 17.75 9.70
N VAL A 15 -3.04 18.04 9.96
CA VAL A 15 -4.15 17.10 9.78
C VAL A 15 -4.98 17.60 8.61
N VAL A 16 -5.31 16.71 7.69
CA VAL A 16 -6.12 17.04 6.51
C VAL A 16 -7.25 16.05 6.38
N SER A 17 -8.44 16.54 6.00
CA SER A 17 -9.51 15.67 5.54
C SER A 17 -9.25 15.33 4.08
N LEU A 18 -9.34 14.05 3.73
CA LEU A 18 -9.29 13.60 2.36
C LEU A 18 -10.56 12.80 2.11
N ASP A 19 -11.36 13.30 1.18
CA ASP A 19 -12.50 12.59 0.63
C ASP A 19 -12.38 12.61 -0.90
N PHE A 20 -12.85 11.54 -1.55
CA PHE A 20 -12.85 11.46 -2.99
C PHE A 20 -14.29 11.57 -3.47
N ALA A 21 -14.57 12.51 -4.37
CA ALA A 21 -15.82 12.45 -5.12
C ALA A 21 -15.78 11.21 -6.03
N GLU A 22 -16.89 10.49 -6.19
CA GLU A 22 -16.91 9.24 -6.98
C GLU A 22 -16.48 9.45 -8.44
N ASP A 23 -16.67 10.67 -8.95
CA ASP A 23 -16.29 11.07 -10.29
C ASP A 23 -14.84 11.53 -10.43
N ASP A 24 -14.10 11.67 -9.32
CA ASP A 24 -12.71 12.08 -9.31
C ASP A 24 -11.84 11.11 -10.13
N LYS A 25 -10.99 11.68 -10.97
CA LYS A 25 -10.06 10.90 -11.79
C LYS A 25 -9.17 9.99 -10.92
N LEU A 26 -8.72 10.48 -9.78
CA LEU A 26 -7.81 9.74 -8.90
C LEU A 26 -8.47 8.48 -8.31
N ILE A 27 -9.72 8.57 -7.84
CA ILE A 27 -10.41 7.40 -7.28
C ILE A 27 -10.72 6.36 -8.35
N LYS A 28 -11.07 6.79 -9.57
CA LYS A 28 -11.25 5.90 -10.73
C LYS A 28 -9.96 5.15 -11.07
N GLU A 29 -8.81 5.82 -11.05
CA GLU A 29 -7.51 5.17 -11.28
C GLU A 29 -7.13 4.20 -10.14
N ILE A 30 -7.41 4.54 -8.88
CA ILE A 30 -7.20 3.64 -7.73
C ILE A 30 -8.10 2.40 -7.84
N LYS A 31 -9.36 2.58 -8.25
CA LYS A 31 -10.30 1.48 -8.50
C LYS A 31 -9.79 0.57 -9.61
N ALA A 32 -9.25 1.13 -10.70
CA ALA A 32 -8.68 0.35 -11.79
C ALA A 32 -7.51 -0.53 -11.32
N ASP A 33 -6.63 -0.02 -10.44
CA ASP A 33 -5.57 -0.82 -9.82
C ASP A 33 -6.14 -1.97 -8.97
N TYR A 34 -7.16 -1.68 -8.16
CA TYR A 34 -7.82 -2.70 -7.33
C TYR A 34 -8.41 -3.81 -8.19
N ASP A 35 -9.17 -3.45 -9.23
CA ASP A 35 -9.82 -4.40 -10.13
C ASP A 35 -8.77 -5.24 -10.87
N PHE A 36 -7.70 -4.62 -11.35
CA PHE A 36 -6.56 -5.33 -11.97
C PHE A 36 -5.93 -6.36 -11.02
N ILE A 37 -5.61 -5.96 -9.79
CA ILE A 37 -5.00 -6.84 -8.79
C ILE A 37 -5.94 -7.98 -8.42
N ARG A 38 -7.23 -7.68 -8.23
CA ARG A 38 -8.27 -8.67 -7.91
C ARG A 38 -8.43 -9.68 -9.04
N ALA A 39 -8.54 -9.24 -10.28
CA ALA A 39 -8.65 -10.11 -11.45
C ALA A 39 -7.44 -11.01 -11.60
N LYS A 40 -6.23 -10.47 -11.39
CA LYS A 40 -4.98 -11.24 -11.40
C LYS A 40 -4.96 -12.30 -10.30
N LEU A 41 -5.40 -11.98 -9.09
CA LEU A 41 -5.53 -12.95 -7.99
C LEU A 41 -6.49 -14.08 -8.36
N MET A 42 -7.67 -13.75 -8.90
CA MET A 42 -8.67 -14.75 -9.27
C MET A 42 -8.20 -15.67 -10.40
N LYS A 43 -7.51 -15.12 -11.41
CA LYS A 43 -7.09 -15.86 -12.60
C LYS A 43 -5.79 -16.65 -12.40
N SER A 44 -4.82 -16.06 -11.72
CA SER A 44 -3.43 -16.55 -11.67
C SER A 44 -2.98 -16.94 -10.25
N GLY A 45 -3.85 -16.77 -9.26
CA GLY A 45 -3.62 -17.18 -7.88
C GLY A 45 -2.66 -16.29 -7.09
N PHE A 46 -2.57 -16.56 -5.79
CA PHE A 46 -1.87 -15.73 -4.80
C PHE A 46 -0.39 -15.45 -5.13
N LYS A 47 0.32 -16.46 -5.65
CA LYS A 47 1.77 -16.35 -5.96
C LYS A 47 2.07 -15.40 -7.12
N SER A 48 1.07 -15.09 -7.95
CA SER A 48 1.22 -14.18 -9.08
C SER A 48 1.27 -12.70 -8.67
N LEU A 49 0.81 -12.36 -7.46
CA LEU A 49 0.77 -10.99 -6.97
C LEU A 49 2.18 -10.48 -6.63
N THR A 50 2.53 -9.33 -7.19
CA THR A 50 3.86 -8.71 -7.04
C THR A 50 3.77 -7.26 -6.64
N GLY A 51 4.86 -6.73 -6.07
CA GLY A 51 4.97 -5.30 -5.77
C GLY A 51 5.03 -4.38 -6.99
N LYS A 52 5.04 -4.92 -8.21
CA LYS A 52 4.96 -4.13 -9.44
C LYS A 52 3.52 -3.89 -9.87
N ASP A 53 2.55 -4.53 -9.23
CA ASP A 53 1.14 -4.42 -9.59
C ASP A 53 0.57 -3.05 -9.17
N GLY A 54 -0.27 -2.47 -10.02
CA GLY A 54 -0.95 -1.19 -9.84
C GLY A 54 -0.04 0.05 -9.89
N LYS A 55 -0.62 1.19 -10.25
CA LYS A 55 0.05 2.50 -10.41
C LYS A 55 0.08 3.31 -9.11
N TRP A 56 -0.98 3.24 -8.32
CA TRP A 56 -1.25 3.99 -7.08
C TRP A 56 -1.33 3.09 -5.86
N ILE A 57 -1.91 1.90 -5.99
CA ILE A 57 -1.93 0.88 -4.93
C ILE A 57 -1.27 -0.41 -5.41
N GLN A 58 -0.74 -1.19 -4.48
CA GLN A 58 -0.04 -2.44 -4.77
C GLN A 58 -0.35 -3.51 -3.72
N ALA A 59 -0.42 -4.78 -4.13
CA ALA A 59 -0.49 -5.91 -3.21
C ALA A 59 0.92 -6.35 -2.78
N ARG A 60 1.29 -6.09 -1.53
CA ARG A 60 2.61 -6.48 -0.97
C ARG A 60 2.48 -7.46 0.17
N THR A 61 3.54 -8.23 0.40
CA THR A 61 3.65 -9.10 1.58
C THR A 61 3.44 -8.27 2.84
N LYS A 62 2.50 -8.69 3.69
CA LYS A 62 2.31 -8.10 5.01
C LYS A 62 3.05 -8.94 6.05
N GLY A 63 3.86 -8.28 6.88
CA GLY A 63 4.70 -8.93 7.89
C GLY A 63 6.04 -9.43 7.34
N THR A 64 6.82 -10.11 8.18
CA THR A 64 8.20 -10.52 7.89
C THR A 64 8.30 -11.66 6.86
N GLY A 65 7.23 -12.45 6.66
CA GLY A 65 7.29 -13.65 5.83
C GLY A 65 8.40 -14.62 6.29
N GLY A 66 8.93 -15.44 5.38
CA GLY A 66 10.10 -16.28 5.65
C GLY A 66 9.88 -17.47 6.60
N ILE A 67 10.96 -17.97 7.19
CA ILE A 67 10.96 -19.06 8.19
C ILE A 67 10.95 -18.46 9.60
N ASN A 68 10.15 -19.03 10.50
CA ASN A 68 10.19 -18.67 11.91
C ASN A 68 11.43 -19.31 12.57
N PRO A 69 12.40 -18.52 13.06
CA PRO A 69 13.67 -19.02 13.57
C PRO A 69 13.52 -19.89 14.82
N ARG A 70 12.41 -19.78 15.56
CA ARG A 70 12.15 -20.60 16.76
C ARG A 70 11.52 -21.95 16.45
N THR A 71 10.83 -22.08 15.33
CA THR A 71 10.04 -23.29 15.01
C THR A 71 10.49 -24.00 13.75
N GLY A 72 11.35 -23.38 12.93
CA GLY A 72 11.74 -23.88 11.61
C GLY A 72 10.62 -23.85 10.56
N LYS A 73 9.39 -23.47 10.93
CA LYS A 73 8.24 -23.47 10.02
C LYS A 73 8.12 -22.18 9.22
N ARG A 74 7.66 -22.29 7.97
CA ARG A 74 7.35 -21.13 7.13
C ARG A 74 6.21 -20.33 7.75
N ARG A 75 6.41 -19.01 7.90
CA ARG A 75 5.36 -18.10 8.37
C ARG A 75 4.27 -17.97 7.31
N PRO A 76 2.99 -17.82 7.69
CA PRO A 76 1.92 -17.49 6.77
C PRO A 76 2.28 -16.24 5.97
N ILE A 77 2.12 -16.30 4.66
CA ILE A 77 2.34 -15.16 3.78
C ILE A 77 0.97 -14.59 3.46
N THR A 78 0.71 -13.37 3.92
CA THR A 78 -0.48 -12.61 3.56
C THR A 78 -0.11 -11.45 2.64
N ARG A 79 -1.12 -10.86 1.99
CA ARG A 79 -0.98 -9.64 1.20
C ARG A 79 -1.85 -8.55 1.82
N ALA A 80 -1.37 -7.32 1.77
CA ALA A 80 -2.18 -6.13 2.03
C ALA A 80 -2.03 -5.15 0.86
N PHE A 81 -3.04 -4.29 0.69
CA PHE A 81 -2.93 -3.15 -0.21
C PHE A 81 -2.13 -2.04 0.47
N TYR A 82 -1.11 -1.57 -0.23
CA TYR A 82 -0.30 -0.44 0.20
C TYR A 82 -0.46 0.69 -0.80
N ALA A 83 -0.69 1.90 -0.30
CA ALA A 83 -0.50 3.12 -1.09
C ALA A 83 0.96 3.21 -1.52
N ARG A 84 1.19 3.48 -2.81
CA ARG A 84 2.52 3.82 -3.30
C ARG A 84 2.87 5.24 -2.89
N THR A 85 4.17 5.53 -2.84
CA THR A 85 4.69 6.84 -2.45
C THR A 85 4.19 7.97 -3.36
N ASN A 86 3.96 7.70 -4.66
CA ASN A 86 3.35 8.65 -5.58
C ASN A 86 1.88 8.98 -5.21
N LEU A 87 1.09 8.01 -4.74
CA LEU A 87 -0.28 8.28 -4.25
C LEU A 87 -0.21 9.18 -3.01
N VAL A 88 0.66 8.86 -2.05
CA VAL A 88 0.85 9.68 -0.84
C VAL A 88 1.28 11.10 -1.20
N LYS A 89 2.22 11.26 -2.14
CA LYS A 89 2.61 12.57 -2.67
C LYS A 89 1.42 13.31 -3.27
N LYS A 90 0.59 12.62 -4.05
CA LYS A 90 -0.60 13.21 -4.68
C LYS A 90 -1.63 13.68 -3.66
N ILE A 91 -1.83 12.92 -2.59
CA ILE A 91 -2.70 13.31 -1.46
C ILE A 91 -2.19 14.60 -0.81
N PHE A 92 -0.89 14.72 -0.57
CA PHE A 92 -0.31 15.96 -0.02
C PHE A 92 -0.47 17.15 -0.97
N GLU A 93 -0.40 16.95 -2.29
CA GLU A 93 -0.66 18.01 -3.29
C GLU A 93 -2.12 18.48 -3.28
N ILE A 94 -3.08 17.57 -3.10
CA ILE A 94 -4.51 17.90 -3.09
C ILE A 94 -4.91 18.60 -1.79
N ALA A 95 -4.29 18.22 -0.68
CA ALA A 95 -4.65 18.72 0.64
C ALA A 95 -3.97 20.05 1.02
N ASN A 96 -3.17 20.62 0.11
CA ASN A 96 -2.52 21.93 0.25
C ASN A 96 -3.27 23.00 -0.52
#